data_AF-A0A7V3Y0Z7-F1
#
_entry.id   AF-A0A7V3Y0Z7-F1
#
_cell.length_a   1.000
_cell.length_b   1.000
_cell.length_c   1.000
_cell.angle_alpha   90.00
_cell.angle_beta   90.00
_cell.angle_gamma   90.00
#
_symmetry.space_group_name_H-M   'P 1'
#
loop_
_entity.id
_entity.type
_entity.pdbx_description
1 polymer ?
#
loop_
_entity_poly.entity_id
_entity_poly.type
_entity_poly.pdbx_seq_one_letter_code
_entity_poly.pdbx_strand_id
1 'polypeptide(L)' 'GTPIGPFGIMDSIGLDTVYKVTKYWADLLNDKQGKKNASFLQGYIDKGFLGAKTGKGFYTYPNPEFSKPGFLQV' A
#
# COMPACT_ATOMS: atom_id res chain seq x y z
N GLY A 1 -19.41 -3.61 0.62
CA GLY A 1 -17.97 -3.33 0.85
C GLY A 1 -17.16 -4.53 0.42
N THR A 2 -15.93 -4.34 -0.04
CA THR A 2 -15.02 -5.46 -0.30
C THR A 2 -14.49 -6.02 1.02
N PRO A 3 -14.23 -7.34 1.13
CA PRO A 3 -13.65 -7.92 2.34
C PRO A 3 -12.22 -7.42 2.63
N ILE A 4 -11.54 -6.88 1.61
CA ILE A 4 -10.19 -6.32 1.70
C ILE A 4 -10.28 -4.81 1.44
N GLY A 5 -9.77 -4.01 2.37
CA GLY A 5 -9.71 -2.56 2.25
C GLY A 5 -8.60 -2.08 1.28
N PRO A 6 -8.55 -0.79 0.95
CA PRO A 6 -7.64 -0.25 -0.07
C PRO A 6 -6.16 -0.57 0.20
N PHE A 7 -5.71 -0.51 1.47
CA PHE A 7 -4.33 -0.87 1.83
C PHE A 7 -4.01 -2.35 1.66
N GLY A 8 -4.98 -3.24 1.93
CA GLY A 8 -4.81 -4.67 1.69
C GLY A 8 -4.79 -5.00 0.20
N ILE A 9 -5.56 -4.26 -0.61
CA ILE A 9 -5.52 -4.37 -2.08
C ILE A 9 -4.16 -3.89 -2.60
N MET A 10 -3.65 -2.76 -2.10
CA MET A 10 -2.31 -2.26 -2.45
C MET A 10 -1.20 -3.26 -2.10
N ASP A 11 -1.24 -3.88 -0.92
CA ASP A 11 -0.27 -4.90 -0.53
C ASP A 11 -0.37 -6.16 -1.41
N SER A 12 -1.56 -6.50 -1.90
CA SER A 12 -1.77 -7.61 -2.85
C SER A 12 -1.17 -7.31 -4.23
N ILE A 13 -1.32 -6.07 -4.72
CA ILE A 13 -0.73 -5.62 -6.00
C ILE A 13 0.79 -5.49 -5.89
N GLY A 14 1.28 -5.01 -4.75
CA GLY A 14 2.67 -4.72 -4.48
C GLY A 14 2.96 -3.22 -4.45
N LEU A 15 3.60 -2.76 -3.37
CA LEU A 15 3.81 -1.32 -3.12
C LEU A 15 4.78 -0.65 -4.11
N ASP A 16 5.69 -1.42 -4.71
CA ASP A 16 6.55 -0.98 -5.81
C ASP A 16 5.77 -0.63 -7.08
N THR A 17 4.75 -1.43 -7.42
CA THR A 17 3.87 -1.15 -8.56
C THR A 17 3.00 0.08 -8.28
N VAL A 18 2.40 0.15 -7.08
CA VAL A 18 1.58 1.29 -6.67
C VAL A 18 2.40 2.58 -6.71
N TYR A 19 3.62 2.57 -6.17
CA TYR A 19 4.54 3.70 -6.21
C TYR A 19 4.79 4.19 -7.65
N LYS A 20 5.12 3.28 -8.58
CA LYS A 20 5.42 3.65 -9.98
C LYS A 20 4.24 4.37 -10.63
N VAL A 21 3.03 3.83 -10.45
CA VAL A 21 1.80 4.41 -11.00
C VAL A 21 1.52 5.76 -10.35
N THR A 22 1.56 5.85 -9.01
CA THR A 22 1.32 7.10 -8.30
C THR A 22 2.33 8.18 -8.69
N LYS A 23 3.62 7.84 -8.74
CA LYS A 23 4.68 8.78 -9.13
C LYS A 23 4.51 9.28 -10.55
N TYR A 24 4.24 8.38 -11.50
CA TYR A 24 4.04 8.75 -12.90
C TYR A 24 2.93 9.79 -13.07
N TRP A 25 1.73 9.52 -12.51
CA TRP A 25 0.61 10.44 -12.61
C TRP A 25 0.84 11.74 -11.84
N ALA A 26 1.47 11.68 -10.67
CA ALA A 26 1.77 12.85 -9.88
C ALA A 26 2.76 13.79 -10.57
N ASP A 27 3.76 13.25 -11.26
CA ASP A 27 4.71 14.03 -12.04
C ASP A 27 4.04 14.62 -13.30
N LEU A 28 3.25 13.82 -14.02
CA LEU A 28 2.53 14.26 -15.22
C LEU A 28 1.51 15.39 -14.95
N LEU A 29 0.75 15.27 -13.87
CA LEU A 29 -0.31 16.23 -13.50
C LEU A 29 0.20 17.34 -12.57
N ASN A 30 1.49 17.32 -12.21
CA ASN A 30 2.07 18.16 -11.18
C ASN A 30 1.26 18.15 -9.85
N ASP A 31 0.71 17.00 -9.50
CA ASP A 31 -0.11 16.83 -8.29
C ASP A 31 0.77 16.74 -7.04
N LYS A 32 0.66 17.76 -6.18
CA LYS A 32 1.39 17.86 -4.92
C LYS A 32 1.02 16.73 -3.96
N GLN A 33 -0.24 16.29 -3.91
CA GLN A 33 -0.66 15.22 -3.01
C GLN A 33 -0.15 13.87 -3.50
N GLY A 34 -0.26 13.58 -4.79
CA GLY A 34 0.32 12.40 -5.42
C GLY A 34 1.83 12.27 -5.18
N LYS A 35 2.58 13.38 -5.27
CA LYS A 35 4.03 13.39 -4.98
C LYS A 35 4.33 13.03 -3.51
N LYS A 36 3.52 13.51 -2.57
CA LYS A 36 3.63 13.12 -1.15
C LYS A 36 3.30 11.65 -0.95
N ASN A 37 2.25 11.14 -1.59
CA ASN A 37 1.86 9.73 -1.50
C ASN A 37 2.96 8.81 -2.06
N ALA A 38 3.55 9.16 -3.21
CA ALA A 38 4.69 8.42 -3.77
C ALA A 38 5.90 8.44 -2.81
N SER A 39 6.22 9.59 -2.23
CA SER A 39 7.31 9.71 -1.25
C SER A 39 7.07 8.87 0.01
N PHE A 40 5.82 8.79 0.46
CA PHE A 40 5.43 7.93 1.58
C PHE A 40 5.62 6.44 1.26
N LEU A 41 5.22 6.00 0.06
CA LEU A 41 5.43 4.61 -0.39
C LEU A 41 6.91 4.25 -0.57
N GLN A 42 7.75 5.20 -0.97
CA GLN A 42 9.20 5.00 -1.11
C GLN A 42 9.82 4.45 0.19
N GLY A 43 9.42 4.97 1.36
CA GLY A 43 9.94 4.52 2.65
C GLY A 43 9.59 3.06 3.01
N TYR A 44 8.55 2.48 2.40
CA TYR A 44 8.26 1.04 2.51
C TYR A 44 9.14 0.23 1.56
N ILE A 45 9.30 0.70 0.32
CA ILE A 45 10.12 0.07 -0.72
C ILE A 45 11.58 -0.01 -0.27
N ASP A 46 12.12 1.06 0.31
CA ASP A 46 13.51 1.12 0.79
C ASP A 46 13.79 0.10 1.90
N LYS A 47 12.75 -0.30 2.65
CA LYS A 47 12.81 -1.33 3.69
C LYS A 47 12.54 -2.75 3.16
N GLY A 48 12.28 -2.90 1.85
CA GLY A 48 11.87 -4.16 1.25
C GLY A 48 10.45 -4.59 1.60
N PHE A 49 9.60 -3.68 2.12
CA PHE A 49 8.21 -3.98 2.45
C PHE A 49 7.34 -3.75 1.22
N LEU A 50 7.28 -4.75 0.34
CA LEU A 50 6.61 -4.66 -0.95
C LEU A 50 5.18 -5.19 -0.93
N GLY A 51 4.62 -5.53 0.24
CA GLY A 51 3.27 -6.09 0.38
C GLY A 51 3.28 -7.59 0.67
N ALA A 52 2.22 -8.27 0.26
CA ALA A 52 2.00 -9.69 0.53
C ALA A 52 3.15 -10.56 -0.01
N LYS A 53 3.72 -10.19 -1.16
CA LYS A 53 4.82 -10.93 -1.82
C LYS A 53 6.13 -10.99 -1.01
N THR A 54 6.35 -10.05 -0.08
CA THR A 54 7.52 -10.02 0.81
C THR A 54 7.15 -10.29 2.27
N GLY A 55 5.90 -10.74 2.53
CA GLY A 55 5.41 -10.98 3.88
C GLY A 55 5.09 -9.70 4.68
N LYS A 56 5.32 -8.51 4.12
CA LYS A 56 5.11 -7.23 4.81
C LYS A 56 4.92 -6.07 3.83
N GLY A 57 3.90 -5.26 4.08
CA GLY A 57 3.64 -3.97 3.46
C GLY A 57 2.98 -3.04 4.48
N PHE A 58 1.76 -2.60 4.22
CA PHE A 58 0.89 -1.97 5.21
C PHE A 58 0.51 -2.93 6.34
N TYR A 59 0.27 -4.19 6.01
CA TYR A 59 -0.01 -5.25 6.97
C TYR A 59 1.12 -6.29 7.00
N THR A 60 1.08 -7.17 8.00
CA THR A 60 1.99 -8.31 8.09
C THR A 60 1.30 -9.57 7.57
N TYR A 61 1.94 -10.31 6.68
CA TYR A 61 1.40 -11.51 6.03
C TYR A 61 2.12 -12.77 6.54
N PRO A 62 1.45 -13.95 6.55
CA PRO A 62 0.15 -14.28 5.92
C PRO A 62 -1.10 -13.93 6.74
N ASN A 63 -0.97 -13.40 7.97
CA ASN A 63 -2.08 -13.16 8.89
C ASN A 63 -2.33 -11.65 9.13
N PRO A 64 -2.82 -10.89 8.14
CA PRO A 64 -2.97 -9.46 8.27
C PRO A 64 -4.07 -9.07 9.27
N GLU A 65 -3.94 -7.90 9.89
CA GLU A 65 -4.87 -7.43 10.91
C GLU A 65 -6.30 -7.30 10.39
N PHE A 66 -6.48 -6.91 9.12
CA PHE A 66 -7.80 -6.76 8.51
C PHE A 66 -8.59 -8.07 8.37
N SER A 67 -7.94 -9.23 8.44
CA SER A 67 -8.63 -10.53 8.40
C SER A 67 -9.11 -10.99 9.78
N LYS A 68 -8.76 -10.27 10.86
CA LYS A 68 -9.17 -10.62 12.22
C LYS A 68 -10.64 -10.24 12.44
N PRO A 69 -11.44 -11.09 13.10
CA PRO A 69 -12.78 -10.71 13.55
C PRO A 69 -12.72 -9.43 14.40
N GLY A 70 -13.63 -8.49 14.15
CA GLY A 70 -13.71 -7.24 14.92
C GLY A 70 -12.77 -6.12 14.46
N PHE A 71 -11.96 -6.30 13.40
CA PHE A 71 -11.06 -5.24 12.92
C PHE A 71 -11.76 -3.91 12.58
N LEU A 72 -13.01 -3.97 12.12
CA LEU A 72 -13.83 -2.80 11.79
C LEU A 72 -14.81 -2.40 12.91
N GLN A 73 -14.79 -3.10 14.06
CA GLN A 73 -15.63 -2.74 15.19
C GLN A 73 -14.92 -1.62 15.97
N VAL A 74 -15.59 -0.47 16.06
CA VAL A 74 -15.20 0.70 16.86
C VAL A 74 -15.98 0.74 18.15
#